data_AF-A0A1V5WFI9-F1
#
_entry.id   AF-A0A1V5WFI9-F1
#
_cell.length_a   1.000
_cell.length_b   1.000
_cell.length_c   1.000
_cell.angle_alpha   90.00
_cell.angle_beta   90.00
_cell.angle_gamma   90.00
#
_symmetry.space_group_name_H-M   'P 1'
#
loop_
_entity.id
_entity.type
_entity.pdbx_description
1 polymer ?
#
loop_
_entity_poly.entity_id
_entity_poly.type
_entity_poly.pdbx_seq_one_letter_code
_entity_poly.pdbx_strand_id
1 'polypeptide(L)'
;MLVGHLGVSVLAHRYLKADLVPVIVAGVIPDVVDKALCQGLNLMPSGRMWGHTLLALAVSTVVVRLLWGRQTAWSWTVGYLGHLVADVGRDVPWLYPFVQYNFEPSPGFWEILLRRLQNPAEIALELALLGWAAWAVRTPQRIERISVETSVSPAKSVEVQEGIR
;
A
#
# COMPACT_ATOMS: atom_id res chain seq x y z
N MET A 1 11.06 -4.80 6.30
CA MET A 1 11.63 -3.45 6.10
C MET A 1 10.59 -2.41 6.47
N LEU A 2 10.20 -2.30 7.73
CA LEU A 2 8.91 -1.69 8.09
C LEU A 2 8.74 -0.25 7.57
N VAL A 3 9.82 0.55 7.61
CA VAL A 3 9.81 1.94 7.15
C VAL A 3 9.83 2.04 5.61
N GLY A 4 10.62 1.19 4.94
CA GLY A 4 10.62 1.11 3.47
C GLY A 4 9.27 0.72 2.89
N HIS A 5 8.54 -0.18 3.56
CA HIS A 5 7.19 -0.61 3.17
C HIS A 5 6.18 0.55 3.19
N LEU A 6 6.28 1.45 4.17
CA LEU A 6 5.48 2.68 4.20
C LEU A 6 5.83 3.63 3.05
N GLY A 7 7.12 3.80 2.75
CA GLY A 7 7.59 4.59 1.61
C GLY A 7 7.01 4.07 0.29
N VAL A 8 7.10 2.76 0.04
CA VAL A 8 6.51 2.11 -1.14
C VAL A 8 5.00 2.32 -1.19
N SER A 9 4.30 2.18 -0.06
CA SER A 9 2.83 2.37 0.00
C SER A 9 2.41 3.80 -0.33
N VAL A 10 3.16 4.80 0.15
CA VAL A 10 2.89 6.22 -0.15
C VAL A 10 3.21 6.55 -1.61
N LEU A 11 4.30 6.02 -2.17
CA LEU A 11 4.62 6.15 -3.59
C LEU A 11 3.53 5.49 -4.46
N ALA A 12 3.02 4.33 -4.05
CA ALA A 12 1.93 3.65 -4.72
C ALA A 12 0.62 4.47 -4.69
N HIS A 13 0.27 5.07 -3.54
CA HIS A 13 -0.84 6.03 -3.48
C HIS A 13 -0.65 7.16 -4.50
N ARG A 14 0.57 7.72 -4.57
CA ARG A 14 0.87 8.87 -5.42
C ARG A 14 0.86 8.57 -6.92
N TYR A 15 1.41 7.43 -7.32
CA TYR A 15 1.64 7.07 -8.73
C TYR A 15 0.56 6.16 -9.30
N LEU A 16 0.01 5.24 -8.51
CA LEU A 16 -0.99 4.25 -8.95
C LEU A 16 -2.43 4.63 -8.58
N LYS A 17 -2.62 5.83 -8.00
CA LYS A 17 -3.93 6.35 -7.57
C LYS A 17 -4.68 5.39 -6.63
N ALA A 18 -3.94 4.62 -5.85
CA ALA A 18 -4.47 3.78 -4.79
C ALA A 18 -4.92 4.67 -3.62
N ASP A 19 -5.99 4.31 -2.92
CA ASP A 19 -6.45 5.02 -1.72
C ASP A 19 -5.42 4.83 -0.60
N LEU A 20 -5.08 5.92 0.09
CA LEU A 20 -3.96 5.98 1.02
C LEU A 20 -4.07 4.98 2.20
N VAL A 21 -5.25 4.91 2.81
CA VAL A 21 -5.46 4.06 3.99
C VAL A 21 -5.33 2.57 3.63
N PRO A 22 -6.09 2.01 2.67
CA PRO A 22 -5.97 0.58 2.35
C PRO A 22 -4.61 0.20 1.79
N VAL A 23 -3.93 1.07 1.03
CA VAL A 23 -2.58 0.76 0.52
C VAL A 23 -1.55 0.69 1.65
N ILE A 24 -1.60 1.59 2.64
CA ILE A 24 -0.71 1.56 3.81
C ILE A 24 -1.00 0.34 4.67
N VAL A 25 -2.27 0.09 4.99
CA VAL A 25 -2.66 -1.07 5.81
C VAL A 25 -2.21 -2.37 5.15
N ALA A 26 -2.49 -2.53 3.87
CA ALA A 26 -2.09 -3.72 3.12
C ALA A 26 -0.56 -3.84 2.97
N GLY A 27 0.15 -2.71 2.92
CA GLY A 27 1.62 -2.67 2.89
C GLY A 27 2.29 -3.07 4.21
N VAL A 28 1.55 -3.20 5.32
CA VAL A 28 2.11 -3.57 6.63
C VAL A 28 1.51 -4.88 7.17
N ILE A 29 0.31 -5.27 6.71
CA ILE A 29 -0.39 -6.46 7.21
C ILE A 29 0.41 -7.78 7.13
N PRO A 30 1.23 -8.08 6.08
CA PRO A 30 1.98 -9.33 6.02
C PRO A 30 2.93 -9.48 7.21
N ASP A 31 3.65 -8.40 7.50
CA ASP A 31 4.61 -8.31 8.58
C ASP A 31 3.95 -8.41 9.96
N VAL A 32 2.76 -7.83 10.12
CA VAL A 32 2.00 -7.90 11.38
C VAL A 32 1.52 -9.31 11.63
N VAL A 33 0.91 -9.96 10.63
CA VAL A 33 0.39 -11.32 10.75
C VAL A 33 1.51 -12.28 11.13
N ASP A 34 2.60 -12.29 10.36
CA ASP A 34 3.65 -13.29 10.58
C ASP A 34 4.45 -13.03 11.86
N LYS A 35 4.74 -11.78 12.20
CA LYS A 35 5.44 -11.47 13.46
C LYS A 35 4.56 -11.70 14.68
N ALA A 36 3.26 -11.43 14.60
CA ALA A 36 2.34 -11.74 15.71
C ALA A 36 2.29 -13.25 15.95
N LEU A 37 2.18 -14.06 14.89
CA LEU A 37 2.16 -15.52 14.99
C LEU A 37 3.49 -16.10 15.46
N CYS A 38 4.62 -15.58 14.97
CA CYS A 38 5.95 -16.08 15.29
C CYS A 38 6.47 -15.56 16.64
N GLN A 39 6.53 -14.25 16.83
CA GLN A 39 7.17 -13.61 17.99
C GLN A 39 6.20 -13.36 19.15
N GLY A 40 4.93 -13.07 18.84
CA GLY A 40 3.91 -12.80 19.85
C GLY A 40 3.32 -14.08 20.45
N LEU A 41 2.92 -15.02 19.59
CA LEU A 41 2.22 -16.24 19.99
C LEU A 41 3.10 -17.50 19.98
N ASN A 42 4.32 -17.44 19.44
CA ASN A 42 5.23 -18.58 19.28
C ASN A 42 4.58 -19.79 18.57
N LEU A 43 3.62 -19.53 17.67
CA LEU A 43 2.90 -20.57 16.94
C LEU A 43 3.64 -21.02 15.69
N MET A 44 4.45 -20.13 15.10
CA MET A 44 5.14 -20.35 13.83
C MET A 44 6.66 -20.22 13.98
N PRO A 45 7.44 -21.06 13.28
CA PRO A 45 8.90 -21.05 13.39
C PRO A 45 9.55 -19.78 12.80
N SER A 46 8.89 -19.13 11.84
CA SER A 46 9.43 -17.95 11.15
C SER A 46 8.43 -16.81 11.07
N GLY A 47 8.94 -15.57 11.10
CA GLY A 47 8.18 -14.34 10.94
C GLY A 47 7.92 -13.95 9.48
N ARG A 48 8.14 -14.87 8.53
CA ARG A 48 7.92 -14.71 7.09
C ARG A 48 7.30 -15.98 6.51
N MET A 49 6.03 -16.19 6.80
CA MET A 49 5.29 -17.41 6.45
C MET A 49 3.99 -17.06 5.71
N TRP A 50 2.85 -17.15 6.36
CA TRP A 50 1.52 -17.08 5.74
C TRP A 50 1.23 -15.72 5.11
N GLY A 51 1.60 -14.63 5.78
CA GLY A 51 1.45 -13.27 5.29
C GLY A 51 2.32 -12.97 4.07
N HIS A 52 3.42 -13.68 3.87
CA HIS A 52 4.33 -13.43 2.75
C HIS A 52 4.05 -14.33 1.53
N THR A 53 2.79 -14.70 1.31
CA THR A 53 2.35 -15.59 0.21
C THR A 53 1.46 -14.87 -0.80
N LEU A 54 1.50 -15.31 -2.07
CA LEU A 54 0.52 -14.87 -3.07
C LEU A 54 -0.89 -15.37 -2.75
N LEU A 55 -1.01 -16.46 -2.01
CA LEU A 55 -2.30 -16.96 -1.56
C LEU A 55 -2.95 -15.99 -0.57
N ALA A 56 -2.20 -15.51 0.43
CA ALA A 56 -2.72 -14.55 1.40
C ALA A 56 -3.04 -13.20 0.76
N LEU A 57 -2.22 -12.74 -0.20
CA LEU A 57 -2.56 -11.61 -1.08
C LEU A 57 -3.93 -11.84 -1.75
N ALA A 58 -4.08 -12.95 -2.48
CA ALA A 58 -5.29 -13.23 -3.27
C ALA A 58 -6.55 -13.34 -2.39
N VAL A 59 -6.48 -14.12 -1.31
CA VAL A 59 -7.60 -14.33 -0.39
C VAL A 59 -7.99 -13.01 0.29
N SER A 60 -7.01 -12.26 0.83
CA SER A 60 -7.30 -11.00 1.51
C SER A 60 -7.84 -9.94 0.54
N THR A 61 -7.33 -9.86 -0.69
CA THR A 61 -7.87 -8.98 -1.74
C THR A 61 -9.33 -9.33 -2.06
N VAL A 62 -9.67 -10.62 -2.19
CA VAL A 62 -11.05 -11.04 -2.43
C VAL A 62 -11.95 -10.63 -1.26
N VAL A 63 -11.53 -10.87 -0.02
CA VAL A 63 -12.28 -10.44 1.17
C VAL A 63 -12.49 -8.92 1.17
N VAL A 64 -11.44 -8.15 0.92
CA VAL A 64 -11.53 -6.68 0.88
C VAL A 64 -12.44 -6.21 -0.25
N ARG A 65 -12.41 -6.87 -1.41
CA ARG A 65 -13.29 -6.57 -2.54
C ARG A 65 -14.76 -6.78 -2.19
N LEU A 66 -15.07 -7.88 -1.49
CA LEU A 66 -16.44 -8.21 -1.10
C LEU A 66 -16.98 -7.24 -0.05
N LEU A 67 -16.14 -6.73 0.85
CA LEU A 67 -16.54 -5.87 1.97
C LEU A 67 -16.53 -4.38 1.64
N TRP A 68 -15.54 -3.90 0.88
CA TRP A 68 -15.33 -2.46 0.61
C TRP A 68 -15.32 -2.10 -0.88
N GLY A 69 -15.48 -3.08 -1.77
CA GLY A 69 -15.61 -2.85 -3.20
C GLY A 69 -14.28 -2.78 -3.95
N ARG A 70 -14.40 -2.47 -5.25
CA ARG A 70 -13.31 -2.65 -6.23
C ARG A 70 -12.11 -1.72 -5.99
N GLN A 71 -12.34 -0.45 -5.65
CA GLN A 71 -11.25 0.53 -5.49
C GLN A 71 -10.41 0.25 -4.23
N THR A 72 -11.05 -0.08 -3.12
CA THR A 72 -10.33 -0.47 -1.89
C THR A 72 -9.55 -1.76 -2.10
N ALA A 73 -10.11 -2.75 -2.81
CA ALA A 73 -9.40 -3.98 -3.14
C ALA A 73 -8.21 -3.76 -4.09
N TRP A 74 -8.33 -2.84 -5.05
CA TRP A 74 -7.20 -2.43 -5.88
C TRP A 74 -6.08 -1.85 -5.02
N SER A 75 -6.42 -0.89 -4.15
CA SER A 75 -5.48 -0.23 -3.26
C SER A 75 -4.81 -1.22 -2.30
N TRP A 76 -5.59 -2.17 -1.77
CA TRP A 76 -5.09 -3.28 -0.96
C TRP A 76 -4.10 -4.15 -1.73
N THR A 77 -4.48 -4.59 -2.94
CA THR A 77 -3.62 -5.42 -3.80
C THR A 77 -2.29 -4.74 -4.08
N VAL A 78 -2.33 -3.45 -4.42
CA VAL A 78 -1.14 -2.65 -4.70
C VAL A 78 -0.22 -2.55 -3.48
N GLY A 79 -0.78 -2.28 -2.29
CA GLY A 79 0.00 -2.14 -1.06
C GLY A 79 0.65 -3.46 -0.66
N TYR A 80 -0.12 -4.53 -0.66
CA TYR A 80 0.33 -5.88 -0.33
C TYR A 80 1.36 -6.39 -1.34
N LEU A 81 1.10 -6.22 -2.65
CA LEU A 81 2.08 -6.61 -3.67
C LEU A 81 3.35 -5.78 -3.56
N GLY A 82 3.24 -4.47 -3.28
CA GLY A 82 4.38 -3.61 -3.00
C GLY A 82 5.20 -4.09 -1.81
N HIS A 83 4.56 -4.62 -0.77
CA HIS A 83 5.23 -5.26 0.36
C HIS A 83 6.02 -6.50 -0.07
N LEU A 84 5.38 -7.43 -0.78
CA LEU A 84 6.03 -8.67 -1.25
C LEU A 84 7.20 -8.36 -2.19
N VAL A 85 7.02 -7.41 -3.11
CA VAL A 85 8.05 -6.97 -4.05
C VAL A 85 9.22 -6.30 -3.33
N ALA A 86 8.96 -5.47 -2.32
CA ALA A 86 10.01 -4.85 -1.51
C ALA A 86 10.85 -5.87 -0.70
N ASP A 87 10.34 -7.09 -0.54
CA ASP A 87 11.05 -8.20 0.08
C ASP A 87 11.60 -9.22 -0.95
N VAL A 88 11.53 -8.96 -2.27
CA VAL A 88 12.22 -9.74 -3.31
C VAL A 88 13.73 -9.63 -3.08
N GLY A 89 14.33 -10.66 -2.49
CA GLY A 89 15.71 -10.63 -2.00
C GLY A 89 15.84 -11.13 -0.56
N ARG A 90 14.72 -11.32 0.12
CA ARG A 90 14.59 -12.07 1.38
C ARG A 90 13.82 -13.36 1.14
N ASP A 91 13.70 -14.19 2.19
CA ASP A 91 12.90 -15.41 2.17
C ASP A 91 11.40 -15.07 2.09
N VAL A 92 10.88 -15.01 0.87
CA VAL A 92 9.45 -14.80 0.58
C VAL A 92 8.88 -16.11 0.03
N PRO A 93 8.03 -16.81 0.79
CA PRO A 93 7.44 -18.08 0.37
C PRO A 93 6.25 -17.87 -0.59
N TRP A 94 6.52 -17.36 -1.79
CA TRP A 94 5.50 -16.92 -2.76
C TRP A 94 4.34 -17.91 -2.96
N LEU A 95 4.64 -19.21 -3.04
CA LEU A 95 3.68 -20.26 -3.40
C LEU A 95 3.31 -21.18 -2.23
N TYR A 96 3.69 -20.86 -1.00
CA TYR A 96 3.28 -21.65 0.17
C TYR A 96 1.74 -21.60 0.34
N PRO A 97 1.06 -22.71 0.67
CA PRO A 97 1.57 -24.03 1.05
C PRO A 97 1.70 -25.04 -0.12
N PHE A 98 1.55 -24.61 -1.37
CA PHE A 98 1.62 -25.50 -2.54
C PHE A 98 3.06 -25.95 -2.87
N VAL A 99 4.04 -25.12 -2.49
CA VAL A 99 5.48 -25.41 -2.57
C VAL A 99 6.05 -25.43 -1.15
N GLN A 100 6.94 -26.39 -0.89
CA GLN A 100 7.62 -26.51 0.40
C GLN A 100 8.80 -25.55 0.47
N TYR A 101 8.92 -24.85 1.60
CA TYR A 101 10.00 -23.93 1.90
C TYR A 101 10.64 -24.32 3.23
N ASN A 102 11.96 -24.18 3.32
CA ASN A 102 12.66 -24.32 4.59
C ASN A 102 12.58 -22.99 5.33
N PHE A 103 11.86 -22.99 6.45
CA PHE A 103 11.71 -21.81 7.29
C PHE A 103 12.78 -21.83 8.37
N GLU A 104 13.82 -21.01 8.19
CA GLU A 104 14.81 -20.79 9.24
C GLU A 104 14.14 -20.12 10.45
N PRO A 105 14.47 -20.56 11.68
CA PRO A 105 13.95 -19.96 12.90
C PRO A 105 14.21 -18.45 12.93
N SER A 106 13.18 -17.66 13.24
CA SER A 106 13.35 -16.22 13.32
C SER A 106 14.36 -15.88 14.42
N PRO A 107 15.38 -15.04 14.14
CA PRO A 107 16.24 -14.48 15.18
C PRO A 107 15.40 -13.66 16.16
N GLY A 108 15.92 -13.49 17.39
CA GLY A 108 15.28 -12.65 18.39
C GLY A 108 15.20 -11.19 17.95
N PHE A 109 14.27 -10.42 18.53
CA PHE A 109 14.05 -9.01 18.20
C PHE A 109 15.35 -8.18 18.23
N TRP A 110 16.19 -8.36 19.26
CA TRP A 110 17.46 -7.63 19.38
C TRP A 110 18.45 -7.94 18.29
N GLU A 111 18.53 -9.21 17.88
CA GLU A 111 19.41 -9.61 16.81
C GLU A 111 18.96 -9.03 15.47
N ILE A 112 17.64 -9.00 15.22
CA ILE A 112 17.06 -8.33 14.05
C ILE A 112 17.43 -6.84 14.04
N LEU A 113 17.32 -6.15 15.19
CA LEU A 113 17.68 -4.74 15.28
C LEU A 113 19.18 -4.50 15.04
N LEU A 114 20.05 -5.32 15.63
CA LEU A 114 21.50 -5.22 15.45
C LEU A 114 21.91 -5.47 14.00
N ARG A 115 21.39 -6.52 13.37
CA ARG A 115 21.62 -6.82 11.95
C ARG A 115 21.21 -5.65 11.06
N ARG A 116 20.11 -4.96 11.42
CA ARG A 116 19.64 -3.78 10.69
C ARG A 116 20.59 -2.60 10.81
N LEU A 117 21.08 -2.32 12.01
CA LEU A 117 22.05 -1.26 12.27
C LEU A 117 23.39 -1.52 11.58
N GLN A 118 23.77 -2.79 11.42
CA GLN A 118 25.01 -3.20 10.75
C GLN A 118 24.93 -3.13 9.22
N ASN A 119 23.74 -2.92 8.64
CA ASN A 119 23.53 -2.94 7.19
C ASN A 119 23.17 -1.54 6.65
N PRO A 120 24.15 -0.63 6.48
CA PRO A 120 23.90 0.77 6.14
C PRO A 120 23.23 0.94 4.77
N ALA A 121 23.42 -0.02 3.85
CA ALA A 121 22.79 -0.01 2.54
C ALA A 121 21.25 -0.13 2.63
N GLU A 122 20.73 -0.99 3.52
CA GLU A 122 19.29 -1.10 3.73
C GLU A 122 18.71 0.18 4.33
N ILE A 123 19.40 0.76 5.32
CA ILE A 123 18.99 2.02 5.95
C ILE A 123 18.96 3.14 4.91
N ALA A 124 20.00 3.27 4.09
CA ALA A 124 20.08 4.28 3.05
C ALA A 124 18.93 4.14 2.03
N LEU A 125 18.61 2.91 1.61
CA LEU A 125 17.50 2.63 0.71
C LEU A 125 16.14 3.02 1.33
N GLU A 126 15.91 2.69 2.60
CA GLU A 126 14.67 3.07 3.30
C GLU A 126 14.52 4.58 3.42
N LEU A 127 15.59 5.28 3.77
CA LEU A 127 15.60 6.73 3.86
C LEU A 127 15.39 7.38 2.49
N ALA A 128 15.97 6.81 1.43
CA ALA A 128 15.76 7.26 0.06
C ALA A 128 14.30 7.09 -0.37
N LEU A 129 13.69 5.94 -0.09
CA LEU A 129 12.27 5.67 -0.38
C LEU A 129 11.34 6.60 0.41
N LEU A 130 11.62 6.85 1.69
CA LEU A 130 10.86 7.82 2.48
C LEU A 130 11.04 9.24 1.98
N GLY A 131 12.27 9.65 1.66
CA GLY A 131 12.57 10.97 1.14
C GLY A 131 11.84 11.22 -0.18
N TRP A 132 11.83 10.22 -1.06
CA TRP A 132 11.06 10.25 -2.30
C TRP A 132 9.56 10.32 -2.01
N ALA A 133 9.02 9.49 -1.12
CA ALA A 133 7.61 9.52 -0.75
C ALA A 133 7.18 10.91 -0.23
N ALA A 134 7.98 11.49 0.69
CA ALA A 134 7.73 12.82 1.24
C ALA A 134 7.78 13.91 0.15
N TRP A 135 8.75 13.84 -0.76
CA TRP A 135 8.84 14.77 -1.88
C TRP A 135 7.65 14.63 -2.84
N ALA A 136 7.29 13.40 -3.20
CA ALA A 136 6.23 13.11 -4.15
C ALA A 136 4.85 13.56 -3.67
N VAL A 137 4.58 13.48 -2.35
CA VAL A 137 3.34 13.97 -1.73
C VAL A 137 3.31 15.50 -1.62
N ARG A 138 4.47 16.16 -1.47
CA ARG A 138 4.56 17.64 -1.44
C ARG A 138 4.29 18.30 -2.79
N THR A 139 4.53 17.59 -3.89
CA THR A 139 4.23 18.13 -5.23
C THR A 139 2.72 18.15 -5.47
N PRO A 140 2.11 19.34 -5.69
CA PRO A 140 0.68 19.42 -5.99
C PRO A 140 0.37 18.61 -7.25
N GLN A 141 -0.71 17.82 -7.22
CA GLN A 141 -1.25 17.30 -8.48
C GLN A 141 -1.75 18.50 -9.27
N ARG A 142 -1.07 18.83 -10.36
CA ARG A 142 -1.60 19.75 -11.36
C ARG A 142 -2.88 19.10 -11.87
N ILE A 143 -4.01 19.51 -11.29
CA ILE A 143 -5.33 19.18 -11.81
C ILE A 143 -5.29 19.75 -13.22
N GLU A 144 -5.19 18.88 -14.23
CA GLU A 144 -5.65 19.24 -15.56
C GLU A 144 -7.14 19.50 -15.40
N ARG A 145 -7.45 20.77 -15.10
CA ARG A 145 -8.77 21.35 -15.25
C ARG A 145 -8.99 21.34 -16.75
N ILE A 146 -9.39 20.19 -17.29
CA ILE A 146 -10.00 20.14 -18.61
C ILE A 146 -11.24 21.00 -18.47
N SER A 147 -11.15 22.13 -19.16
CA SER A 147 -12.09 23.22 -19.21
C SER A 147 -13.53 22.71 -19.31
N VAL A 148 -14.27 22.79 -18.20
CA VAL A 148 -15.71 23.01 -18.27
C VAL A 148 -15.91 24.51 -18.51
N GLU A 149 -15.35 24.99 -19.62
CA GLU A 149 -15.85 26.18 -20.31
C GLU A 149 -16.71 25.63 -21.44
N THR A 150 -17.95 25.27 -21.10
CA THR A 150 -18.98 25.05 -22.12
C THR A 150 -20.20 25.85 -21.69
N SER A 151 -20.20 27.09 -22.14
CA SER A 151 -21.36 27.88 -22.54
C SER A 151 -22.57 27.87 -21.59
N VAL A 152 -22.57 28.76 -20.60
CA VAL A 152 -23.84 29.38 -20.16
C VAL A 152 -24.02 30.64 -21.00
N SER A 153 -24.82 30.53 -22.06
CA SER A 153 -25.33 31.67 -22.81
C SER A 153 -26.27 32.48 -21.89
N PRO A 154 -26.18 33.82 -21.84
CA PRO A 154 -27.11 34.61 -21.05
C PRO A 154 -28.50 34.54 -21.70
N ALA A 155 -29.48 34.05 -20.93
CA ALA A 155 -30.88 34.13 -21.31
C ALA A 155 -31.28 35.61 -21.44
N LYS A 156 -31.78 35.99 -22.62
CA LYS A 156 -32.45 37.28 -22.81
C LYS A 156 -33.67 37.33 -21.90
N SER A 157 -33.70 38.32 -21.02
CA SER A 157 -34.89 38.75 -20.28
C SER A 157 -35.99 39.16 -21.26
N VAL A 158 -37.09 38.41 -21.28
CA VAL A 158 -38.34 38.84 -21.91
C VAL A 158 -39.08 39.67 -20.89
N GLU A 159 -39.13 40.97 -21.14
CA GLU A 159 -39.91 41.95 -20.39
C GLU A 159 -41.39 41.72 -20.73
N VAL A 160 -42.17 41.27 -19.75
CA VAL A 160 -43.64 41.19 -19.86
C VAL A 160 -44.18 42.56 -19.45
N GLN A 161 -44.59 43.37 -20.43
CA GLN A 161 -45.38 44.58 -20.18
C GLN A 161 -46.78 44.17 -19.73
N GLU A 162 -47.10 44.48 -18.47
CA GLU A 162 -48.48 44.57 -17.98
C GLU A 162 -49.17 45.75 -18.67
N GLY A 163 -50.20 45.45 -19.46
CA GLY A 163 -51.04 46.42 -20.16
C GLY A 163 -52.50 46.28 -19.72
N ILE A 164 -52.94 47.25 -18.93
CA ILE A 164 -54.31 47.47 -18.45
C ILE A 164 -55.30 47.60 -19.61
N ARG A 165 -56.41 46.83 -19.54
CA ARG A 165 -57.80 47.30 -19.74
C ARG A 165 -58.80 46.21 -19.40
#